data_AF-A0A1N6K891-F1
#
_entry.id   AF-A0A1N6K891-F1
#
_cell.length_a   1.000
_cell.length_b   1.000
_cell.length_c   1.000
_cell.angle_alpha   90.00
_cell.angle_beta   90.00
_cell.angle_gamma   90.00
#
_symmetry.space_group_name_H-M   'P 1'
#
loop_
_entity.id
_entity.type
_entity.pdbx_description
1 polymer ?
#
loop_
_entity_poly.entity_id
_entity_poly.type
_entity_poly.pdbx_seq_one_letter_code
_entity_poly.pdbx_strand_id
1 'polypeptide(L)'
;MPQKAVAQTDTIPAQGKRWFKKFNTYVDSLKSRRYRDSVLFKLSRHNDPPPSTDDSSMIRSEQGFLPHTGKTIRRIYYRRVKVFGPRNINDTTFTTSMQLIHLANRLHFDSEEWLIRQSLFFRERDTVNAYEFADNERYLRNRPFIQDARILMVVTPFSDSVDVMVVTKDVFEYGLDLREASTTAVAAKVFNNNLFGAGQGLMFGFRWNNAFARPWGTEARYTKYNILGTFVDAAVGYTNLNTQLPLDSNVYEGSYYLQVERPLYRNSAKFAGGFSLSRNYSINIYGQPDSIFRDYAYKVLDVWTGYSFLNRFRNDGESENKANLAILGRYFNLKFDKNPSQPAFIKDPIYNNRHYYLGQLLLFKQDFFKTHQFFGFGRTEDIPYGYRMGLSAGWENWMDRKRFYTGLEGEKYWHTRLNGLLSIGGGISSFWQKNISEDMVISAKAAYYSRLMRFWKGAFRLFVNIDYLGNPNNYFYKPLDINMERGIWGYRDTKVSGFHRINLRSEGVYYSPWKIYGFKFNLFASVQASQVSFKNNYLLENPVYTGYGLGVRIRNENLQLNTFKLGAYYYPDAPPGQRNVYFEITTVVDFRFDIFAMRAPSFLQFR
;
A
#
# COMPACT_ATOMS: atom_id res chain seq x y z
N MET A 1 13.34 -98.53 -1.51
CA MET A 1 13.03 -97.90 -0.20
C MET A 1 13.95 -96.70 -0.01
N PRO A 2 13.50 -95.63 0.68
CA PRO A 2 13.77 -94.24 0.30
C PRO A 2 15.14 -93.73 0.76
N GLN A 3 15.71 -92.75 0.05
CA GLN A 3 16.75 -91.88 0.58
C GLN A 3 16.25 -90.43 0.59
N LYS A 4 16.15 -89.90 1.82
CA LYS A 4 15.71 -88.55 2.17
C LYS A 4 16.76 -87.53 1.71
N ALA A 5 16.32 -86.50 1.00
CA ALA A 5 17.12 -85.30 0.75
C ALA A 5 17.02 -84.35 1.95
N VAL A 6 18.18 -83.87 2.40
CA VAL A 6 18.39 -82.96 3.53
C VAL A 6 18.31 -81.51 3.05
N ALA A 7 17.68 -80.67 3.87
CA ALA A 7 17.59 -79.23 3.70
C ALA A 7 18.91 -78.52 4.06
N GLN A 8 19.28 -77.50 3.30
CA GLN A 8 20.14 -76.41 3.76
C GLN A 8 19.47 -75.07 3.43
N THR A 9 19.27 -74.29 4.48
CA THR A 9 18.68 -72.96 4.51
C THR A 9 19.71 -71.91 4.07
N ASP A 10 19.38 -71.13 3.04
CA ASP A 10 20.07 -69.89 2.71
C ASP A 10 19.18 -68.70 3.14
N THR A 11 19.65 -67.93 4.12
CA THR A 11 18.90 -66.84 4.75
C THR A 11 19.08 -65.55 3.96
N ILE A 12 18.04 -65.08 3.28
CA ILE A 12 18.00 -63.73 2.68
C ILE A 12 17.68 -62.71 3.81
N PRO A 13 18.49 -61.66 4.03
CA PRO A 13 18.16 -60.65 5.05
C PRO A 13 17.04 -59.71 4.59
N ALA A 14 16.18 -59.35 5.54
CA ALA A 14 15.01 -58.50 5.35
C ALA A 14 15.36 -57.08 4.85
N GLN A 15 14.71 -56.64 3.76
CA GLN A 15 14.78 -55.28 3.23
C GLN A 15 14.06 -54.27 4.15
N GLY A 16 14.81 -53.67 5.08
CA GLY A 16 14.36 -52.52 5.87
C GLY A 16 14.44 -51.18 5.09
N LYS A 17 13.27 -50.59 4.81
CA LYS A 17 12.96 -49.14 4.72
C LYS A 17 14.05 -48.22 4.11
N ARG A 18 14.24 -48.31 2.79
CA ARG A 18 15.16 -47.48 1.97
C ARG A 18 14.81 -45.97 1.94
N TRP A 19 13.55 -45.60 2.22
CA TRP A 19 13.11 -44.20 2.35
C TRP A 19 13.74 -43.53 3.56
N PHE A 20 13.61 -44.10 4.75
CA PHE A 20 14.06 -43.46 6.00
C PHE A 20 15.58 -43.19 5.98
N LYS A 21 16.36 -44.07 5.33
CA LYS A 21 17.80 -43.83 5.09
C LYS A 21 18.05 -42.63 4.18
N LYS A 22 17.30 -42.47 3.08
CA LYS A 22 17.42 -41.31 2.18
C LYS A 22 17.03 -39.99 2.86
N PHE A 23 15.97 -40.01 3.67
CA PHE A 23 15.51 -38.83 4.41
C PHE A 23 16.52 -38.44 5.51
N ASN A 24 17.04 -39.40 6.28
CA ASN A 24 18.08 -39.13 7.26
C ASN A 24 19.39 -38.67 6.62
N THR A 25 19.81 -39.25 5.49
CA THR A 25 20.99 -38.75 4.77
C THR A 25 20.77 -37.34 4.20
N TYR A 26 19.54 -36.99 3.82
CA TYR A 26 19.20 -35.64 3.36
C TYR A 26 19.18 -34.65 4.54
N VAL A 27 18.58 -35.01 5.68
CA VAL A 27 18.57 -34.21 6.91
C VAL A 27 19.99 -34.05 7.49
N ASP A 28 20.83 -35.10 7.46
CA ASP A 28 22.22 -35.02 7.90
C ASP A 28 23.09 -34.25 6.90
N SER A 29 22.79 -34.31 5.59
CA SER A 29 23.42 -33.42 4.61
C SER A 29 23.05 -31.95 4.86
N LEU A 30 21.84 -31.67 5.35
CA LEU A 30 21.43 -30.33 5.77
C LEU A 30 22.08 -29.86 7.08
N LYS A 31 22.72 -30.75 7.88
CA LYS A 31 23.53 -30.36 9.05
C LYS A 31 24.97 -29.99 8.68
N SER A 32 25.46 -30.42 7.51
CA SER A 32 26.80 -30.10 7.00
C SER A 32 26.89 -28.63 6.56
N ARG A 33 27.80 -27.87 7.18
CA ARG A 33 28.06 -26.45 6.86
C ARG A 33 28.46 -26.26 5.39
N ARG A 34 29.34 -27.12 4.84
CA ARG A 34 29.75 -27.10 3.43
C ARG A 34 28.60 -27.41 2.46
N TYR A 35 27.72 -28.34 2.80
CA TYR A 35 26.59 -28.68 1.93
C TYR A 35 25.53 -27.57 1.96
N ARG A 36 25.19 -27.04 3.14
CA ARG A 36 24.36 -25.83 3.29
C ARG A 36 24.93 -24.67 2.49
N ASP A 37 26.23 -24.38 2.64
CA ASP A 37 26.88 -23.28 1.93
C ASP A 37 26.87 -23.51 0.42
N SER A 38 27.08 -24.74 -0.08
CA SER A 38 27.03 -25.01 -1.53
C SER A 38 25.61 -25.00 -2.11
N VAL A 39 24.61 -25.47 -1.37
CA VAL A 39 23.20 -25.44 -1.75
C VAL A 39 22.69 -24.00 -1.70
N LEU A 40 22.98 -23.26 -0.64
CA LEU A 40 22.64 -21.83 -0.53
C LEU A 40 23.37 -20.99 -1.58
N PHE A 41 24.62 -21.32 -1.91
CA PHE A 41 25.38 -20.64 -2.98
C PHE A 41 24.83 -20.94 -4.37
N LYS A 42 24.44 -22.19 -4.66
CA LYS A 42 23.77 -22.57 -5.92
C LYS A 42 22.34 -22.02 -6.03
N LEU A 43 21.62 -21.92 -4.91
CA LEU A 43 20.27 -21.34 -4.84
C LEU A 43 20.27 -19.81 -4.91
N SER A 44 21.32 -19.14 -4.41
CA SER A 44 21.42 -17.67 -4.38
C SER A 44 21.95 -17.04 -5.67
N ARG A 45 22.62 -17.82 -6.53
CA ARG A 45 23.21 -17.36 -7.81
C ARG A 45 22.52 -18.01 -9.01
N HIS A 46 21.19 -17.91 -9.07
CA HIS A 46 20.53 -18.22 -10.33
C HIS A 46 20.94 -17.20 -11.40
N ASN A 47 21.13 -17.67 -12.64
CA ASN A 47 21.55 -16.89 -13.82
C ASN A 47 20.48 -15.86 -14.20
N ASP A 48 20.31 -14.82 -13.40
CA ASP A 48 19.70 -13.59 -13.83
C ASP A 48 20.79 -12.74 -14.49
N PRO A 49 20.54 -12.09 -15.64
CA PRO A 49 21.48 -11.16 -16.20
C PRO A 49 21.84 -10.09 -15.15
N PRO A 50 23.10 -9.62 -15.11
CA PRO A 50 23.52 -8.57 -14.19
C PRO A 50 22.58 -7.37 -14.35
N PRO A 51 22.23 -6.67 -13.25
CA PRO A 51 21.35 -5.52 -13.32
C PRO A 51 21.92 -4.51 -14.32
N SER A 52 21.14 -4.24 -15.37
CA SER A 52 21.36 -3.17 -16.34
C SER A 52 21.79 -1.92 -15.59
N THR A 53 22.95 -1.38 -15.96
CA THR A 53 23.61 -0.23 -15.28
C THR A 53 22.81 1.06 -15.36
N ASP A 54 21.78 1.12 -16.22
CA ASP A 54 21.01 2.33 -16.53
C ASP A 54 19.59 2.37 -15.92
N ASP A 55 19.12 1.27 -15.32
CA ASP A 55 17.72 1.10 -14.88
C ASP A 55 17.33 1.87 -13.60
N SER A 56 18.28 2.55 -12.97
CA SER A 56 18.09 3.33 -11.74
C SER A 56 18.10 4.84 -11.96
N SER A 57 18.16 5.30 -13.21
CA SER A 57 17.98 6.71 -13.55
C SER A 57 16.49 7.10 -13.43
N MET A 58 16.21 8.30 -12.93
CA MET A 58 14.85 8.85 -12.90
C MET A 58 14.50 9.36 -14.30
N ILE A 59 13.99 8.45 -15.13
CA ILE A 59 13.60 8.77 -16.51
C ILE A 59 12.14 9.26 -16.49
N ARG A 60 11.88 10.34 -17.23
CA ARG A 60 10.51 10.85 -17.42
C ARG A 60 9.67 9.83 -18.15
N SER A 61 8.47 9.59 -17.66
CA SER A 61 7.63 8.48 -18.13
C SER A 61 7.21 8.61 -19.61
N GLU A 62 7.10 9.84 -20.09
CA GLU A 62 6.67 10.22 -21.44
C GLU A 62 7.80 10.24 -22.49
N GLN A 63 9.07 10.24 -22.06
CA GLN A 63 10.21 10.56 -22.92
C GLN A 63 10.34 9.62 -24.12
N GLY A 64 10.02 8.33 -23.95
CA GLY A 64 10.06 7.33 -25.02
C GLY A 64 8.98 7.49 -26.09
N PHE A 65 7.90 8.23 -25.79
CA PHE A 65 6.76 8.40 -26.69
C PHE A 65 6.80 9.70 -27.48
N LEU A 66 7.52 10.72 -27.00
CA LEU A 66 7.63 12.04 -27.64
C LEU A 66 7.98 11.99 -29.14
N PRO A 67 8.90 11.12 -29.63
CA PRO A 67 9.22 11.06 -31.07
C PRO A 67 8.08 10.55 -31.96
N HIS A 68 7.04 9.96 -31.37
CA HIS A 68 5.92 9.35 -32.08
C HIS A 68 4.61 10.13 -31.93
N THR A 69 4.61 11.24 -31.17
CA THR A 69 3.41 12.07 -30.94
C THR A 69 2.78 12.52 -32.25
N GLY A 70 1.45 12.47 -32.32
CA GLY A 70 0.68 12.88 -33.50
C GLY A 70 0.55 11.83 -34.61
N LYS A 71 1.34 10.74 -34.57
CA LYS A 71 1.18 9.61 -35.52
C LYS A 71 -0.12 8.84 -35.25
N THR A 72 -0.69 8.24 -36.29
CA THR A 72 -1.92 7.45 -36.17
C THR A 72 -1.63 6.03 -35.72
N ILE A 73 -2.38 5.53 -34.73
CA ILE A 73 -2.28 4.15 -34.24
C ILE A 73 -2.97 3.22 -35.23
N ARG A 74 -2.21 2.36 -35.91
CA ARG A 74 -2.77 1.46 -36.93
C ARG A 74 -3.34 0.19 -36.31
N ARG A 75 -2.55 -0.51 -35.49
CA ARG A 75 -2.92 -1.77 -34.81
C ARG A 75 -2.39 -1.81 -33.39
N ILE A 76 -3.12 -2.48 -32.51
CA ILE A 76 -2.69 -2.75 -31.13
C ILE A 76 -2.50 -4.24 -30.93
N TYR A 77 -1.30 -4.66 -30.55
CA TYR A 77 -0.97 -6.04 -30.21
C TYR A 77 -0.82 -6.20 -28.71
N TYR A 78 -1.25 -7.35 -28.18
CA TYR A 78 -1.15 -7.67 -26.76
C TYR A 78 -0.15 -8.79 -26.55
N ARG A 79 0.85 -8.56 -25.69
CA ARG A 79 1.84 -9.56 -25.29
C ARG A 79 1.78 -9.76 -23.78
N ARG A 80 1.37 -10.95 -23.36
CA ARG A 80 1.34 -11.37 -21.96
C ARG A 80 2.62 -12.13 -21.62
N VAL A 81 3.36 -11.63 -20.65
CA VAL A 81 4.60 -12.25 -20.17
C VAL A 81 4.28 -13.13 -18.97
N LYS A 82 4.84 -14.35 -18.96
CA LYS A 82 4.66 -15.29 -17.86
C LYS A 82 5.07 -14.67 -16.52
N VAL A 83 4.26 -14.91 -15.49
CA VAL A 83 4.48 -14.42 -14.10
C VAL A 83 5.87 -14.76 -13.59
N PHE A 84 6.26 -16.04 -13.68
CA PHE A 84 7.61 -16.50 -13.37
C PHE A 84 8.49 -16.53 -14.62
N GLY A 85 8.52 -15.41 -15.35
CA GLY A 85 9.37 -15.14 -16.50
C GLY A 85 10.54 -14.20 -16.17
N PRO A 86 11.13 -13.55 -17.19
CA PRO A 86 12.28 -12.68 -17.01
C PRO A 86 12.01 -11.54 -16.03
N ARG A 87 13.09 -11.03 -15.39
CA ARG A 87 13.03 -9.86 -14.50
C ARG A 87 12.62 -8.60 -15.27
N ASN A 88 13.18 -8.42 -16.46
CA ASN A 88 12.84 -7.33 -17.36
C ASN A 88 11.80 -7.84 -18.36
N ILE A 89 10.67 -7.14 -18.45
CA ILE A 89 9.59 -7.53 -19.37
C ILE A 89 10.02 -7.47 -20.86
N ASN A 90 11.09 -6.72 -21.15
CA ASN A 90 11.68 -6.61 -22.49
C ASN A 90 12.63 -7.78 -22.84
N ASP A 91 13.03 -8.59 -21.86
CA ASP A 91 13.90 -9.74 -22.10
C ASP A 91 13.09 -10.92 -22.66
N THR A 92 13.45 -11.39 -23.85
CA THR A 92 12.80 -12.47 -24.59
C THR A 92 13.54 -13.81 -24.44
N THR A 93 14.69 -13.83 -23.78
CA THR A 93 15.64 -14.97 -23.80
C THR A 93 15.55 -15.86 -22.56
N PHE A 94 14.71 -15.49 -21.58
CA PHE A 94 14.63 -16.21 -20.31
C PHE A 94 14.03 -17.60 -20.45
N THR A 95 14.77 -18.60 -19.96
CA THR A 95 14.32 -19.99 -19.84
C THR A 95 14.64 -20.50 -18.44
N THR A 96 13.77 -21.35 -17.89
CA THR A 96 13.99 -21.96 -16.57
C THR A 96 13.77 -23.46 -16.61
N SER A 97 14.65 -24.21 -15.96
CA SER A 97 14.60 -25.68 -15.85
C SER A 97 13.78 -26.17 -14.64
N MET A 98 13.19 -25.26 -13.84
CA MET A 98 12.54 -25.62 -12.57
C MET A 98 11.09 -26.06 -12.76
N GLN A 99 10.80 -27.33 -12.45
CA GLN A 99 9.45 -27.92 -12.57
C GLN A 99 8.39 -27.19 -11.72
N LEU A 100 8.76 -26.70 -10.53
CA LEU A 100 7.85 -25.94 -9.66
C LEU A 100 7.38 -24.63 -10.32
N ILE A 101 8.26 -23.95 -11.07
CA ILE A 101 7.92 -22.74 -11.81
C ILE A 101 6.96 -23.06 -12.96
N HIS A 102 7.17 -24.17 -13.66
CA HIS A 102 6.26 -24.63 -14.72
C HIS A 102 4.88 -25.01 -14.18
N LEU A 103 4.82 -25.67 -13.02
CA LEU A 103 3.55 -25.98 -12.34
C LEU A 103 2.83 -24.71 -11.90
N ALA A 104 3.54 -23.76 -11.28
CA ALA A 104 2.96 -22.49 -10.84
C ALA A 104 2.42 -21.68 -12.03
N ASN A 105 3.16 -21.57 -13.12
CA ASN A 105 2.67 -20.91 -14.35
C ASN A 105 1.46 -21.63 -14.97
N ARG A 106 1.28 -22.95 -14.77
CA ARG A 106 0.11 -23.69 -15.25
C ARG A 106 -1.13 -23.44 -14.38
N LEU A 107 -0.95 -23.17 -13.09
CA LEU A 107 -2.04 -22.89 -12.16
C LEU A 107 -2.49 -21.43 -12.17
N HIS A 108 -1.68 -20.54 -12.76
CA HIS A 108 -1.97 -19.12 -12.93
C HIS A 108 -3.00 -18.92 -14.03
N PHE A 109 -3.99 -18.05 -13.79
CA PHE A 109 -4.83 -17.48 -14.83
C PHE A 109 -4.26 -16.14 -15.30
N ASP A 110 -3.77 -16.11 -16.54
CA ASP A 110 -3.35 -14.86 -17.17
C ASP A 110 -4.55 -13.90 -17.27
N SER A 111 -4.30 -12.59 -17.11
CA SER A 111 -5.30 -11.56 -17.38
C SER A 111 -5.81 -11.67 -18.80
N GLU A 112 -7.12 -11.60 -18.95
CA GLU A 112 -7.76 -11.70 -20.24
C GLU A 112 -7.49 -10.47 -21.11
N GLU A 113 -7.36 -10.69 -22.42
CA GLU A 113 -7.04 -9.60 -23.36
C GLU A 113 -8.13 -8.52 -23.38
N TRP A 114 -9.40 -8.92 -23.27
CA TRP A 114 -10.52 -7.98 -23.21
C TRP A 114 -10.43 -7.04 -22.00
N LEU A 115 -9.90 -7.52 -20.87
CA LEU A 115 -9.70 -6.73 -19.66
C LEU A 115 -8.60 -5.69 -19.87
N ILE A 116 -7.48 -6.10 -20.46
CA ILE A 116 -6.37 -5.18 -20.79
C ILE A 116 -6.85 -4.13 -21.79
N ARG A 117 -7.57 -4.54 -22.84
CA ARG A 117 -8.15 -3.64 -23.85
C ARG A 117 -9.10 -2.61 -23.25
N GLN A 118 -9.97 -3.01 -22.31
CA GLN A 118 -10.88 -2.10 -21.61
C GLN A 118 -10.17 -1.13 -20.66
N SER A 119 -8.92 -1.44 -20.27
CA SER A 119 -8.08 -0.60 -19.43
C SER A 119 -7.17 0.34 -20.23
N LEU A 120 -7.24 0.34 -21.56
CA LEU A 120 -6.51 1.28 -22.41
C LEU A 120 -7.27 2.60 -22.58
N PHE A 121 -6.52 3.70 -22.67
CA PHE A 121 -7.06 5.06 -22.85
C PHE A 121 -7.18 5.46 -24.32
N PHE A 122 -6.51 4.71 -25.20
CA PHE A 122 -6.47 4.90 -26.64
C PHE A 122 -6.99 3.65 -27.37
N ARG A 123 -7.36 3.82 -28.63
CA ARG A 123 -7.84 2.78 -29.54
C ARG A 123 -7.09 2.84 -30.86
N GLU A 124 -7.30 1.81 -31.67
CA GLU A 124 -6.89 1.87 -33.08
C GLU A 124 -7.54 3.06 -33.76
N ARG A 125 -6.78 3.74 -34.62
CA ARG A 125 -7.10 5.00 -35.33
C ARG A 125 -7.04 6.28 -34.49
N ASP A 126 -6.75 6.20 -33.20
CA ASP A 126 -6.44 7.39 -32.41
C ASP A 126 -5.02 7.90 -32.74
N THR A 127 -4.73 9.16 -32.39
CA THR A 127 -3.38 9.72 -32.47
C THR A 127 -2.56 9.39 -31.23
N VAL A 128 -1.25 9.22 -31.40
CA VAL A 128 -0.35 8.99 -30.27
C VAL A 128 -0.24 10.25 -29.41
N ASN A 129 -0.61 10.11 -28.15
CA ASN A 129 -0.38 11.10 -27.10
C ASN A 129 0.60 10.54 -26.07
N ALA A 130 1.81 11.11 -26.03
CA ALA A 130 2.91 10.64 -25.19
C ALA A 130 2.57 10.61 -23.69
N TYR A 131 1.80 11.60 -23.22
CA TYR A 131 1.41 11.70 -21.81
C TYR A 131 0.30 10.72 -21.47
N GLU A 132 -0.65 10.51 -22.38
CA GLU A 132 -1.70 9.51 -22.21
C GLU A 132 -1.14 8.10 -22.16
N PHE A 133 -0.15 7.77 -23.00
CA PHE A 133 0.54 6.49 -22.98
C PHE A 133 1.30 6.29 -21.66
N ALA A 134 2.01 7.31 -21.19
CA ALA A 134 2.69 7.27 -19.89
C ALA A 134 1.71 7.08 -18.72
N ASP A 135 0.58 7.80 -18.72
CA ASP A 135 -0.49 7.64 -17.74
C ASP A 135 -1.11 6.24 -17.81
N ASN A 136 -1.30 5.68 -19.01
CA ASN A 136 -1.90 4.36 -19.20
C ASN A 136 -1.00 3.25 -18.66
N GLU A 137 0.30 3.33 -18.91
CA GLU A 137 1.27 2.39 -18.33
C GLU A 137 1.20 2.41 -16.79
N ARG A 138 1.19 3.61 -16.18
CA ARG A 138 1.07 3.78 -14.73
C ARG A 138 -0.25 3.21 -14.23
N TYR A 139 -1.35 3.50 -14.92
CA TYR A 139 -2.68 2.99 -14.57
C TYR A 139 -2.73 1.46 -14.55
N LEU A 140 -2.13 0.81 -15.55
CA LEU A 140 -2.03 -0.65 -15.61
C LEU A 140 -1.17 -1.18 -14.47
N ARG A 141 0.02 -0.62 -14.21
CA ARG A 141 0.90 -1.01 -13.08
C ARG A 141 0.27 -0.81 -11.71
N ASN A 142 -0.68 0.11 -11.57
CA ASN A 142 -1.38 0.32 -10.32
C ASN A 142 -2.54 -0.67 -10.09
N ARG A 143 -2.87 -1.51 -11.07
CA ARG A 143 -3.82 -2.61 -10.87
C ARG A 143 -3.19 -3.68 -9.98
N PRO A 144 -3.93 -4.27 -9.03
CA PRO A 144 -3.34 -5.19 -8.05
C PRO A 144 -2.79 -6.47 -8.69
N PHE A 145 -3.34 -6.87 -9.84
CA PHE A 145 -2.97 -8.09 -10.56
C PHE A 145 -1.88 -7.91 -11.63
N ILE A 146 -1.46 -6.67 -11.91
CA ILE A 146 -0.39 -6.38 -12.88
C ILE A 146 0.90 -6.03 -12.11
N GLN A 147 1.98 -6.76 -12.38
CA GLN A 147 3.30 -6.50 -11.83
C GLN A 147 3.98 -5.37 -12.58
N ASP A 148 3.94 -5.44 -13.91
CA ASP A 148 4.55 -4.48 -14.79
C ASP A 148 3.77 -4.34 -16.11
N ALA A 149 3.82 -3.15 -16.69
CA ALA A 149 3.21 -2.84 -17.97
C ALA A 149 4.12 -1.90 -18.77
N ARG A 150 4.23 -2.16 -20.07
CA ARG A 150 4.97 -1.35 -21.03
C ARG A 150 4.17 -1.20 -22.31
N ILE A 151 4.17 0.01 -22.86
CA ILE A 151 3.67 0.27 -24.19
C ILE A 151 4.88 0.51 -25.07
N LEU A 152 5.04 -0.31 -26.10
CA LEU A 152 6.15 -0.24 -27.03
C LEU A 152 5.66 0.22 -28.39
N MET A 153 6.33 1.22 -28.94
CA MET A 153 6.07 1.72 -30.29
C MET A 153 6.78 0.81 -31.29
N VAL A 154 6.03 0.16 -32.15
CA VAL A 154 6.56 -0.66 -33.25
C VAL A 154 6.59 0.22 -34.49
N VAL A 155 7.80 0.55 -34.93
CA VAL A 155 8.00 1.36 -36.13
C VAL A 155 7.47 0.60 -37.34
N THR A 156 6.65 1.27 -38.15
CA THR A 156 6.13 0.72 -39.39
C THR A 156 6.86 1.35 -40.59
N PRO A 157 6.75 0.76 -41.80
CA PRO A 157 7.28 1.37 -43.01
C PRO A 157 6.62 2.72 -43.37
N PHE A 158 5.48 3.04 -42.76
CA PHE A 158 4.74 4.27 -42.99
C PHE A 158 5.21 5.37 -42.02
N SER A 159 5.47 6.57 -42.53
CA SER A 159 6.00 7.68 -41.73
C SER A 159 4.96 8.27 -40.76
N ASP A 160 3.68 8.20 -41.13
CA ASP A 160 2.52 8.80 -40.48
C ASP A 160 1.83 7.90 -39.45
N SER A 161 2.19 6.61 -39.41
CA SER A 161 1.51 5.61 -38.59
C SER A 161 2.46 4.69 -37.84
N VAL A 162 1.95 4.17 -36.72
CA VAL A 162 2.68 3.31 -35.80
C VAL A 162 1.80 2.15 -35.37
N ASP A 163 2.42 1.00 -35.16
CA ASP A 163 1.81 -0.10 -34.44
C ASP A 163 2.19 0.01 -32.97
N VAL A 164 1.29 -0.44 -32.09
CA VAL A 164 1.49 -0.37 -30.64
C VAL A 164 1.47 -1.78 -30.08
N MET A 165 2.47 -2.12 -29.27
CA MET A 165 2.51 -3.38 -28.54
C MET A 165 2.37 -3.11 -27.04
N VAL A 166 1.28 -3.59 -26.45
CA VAL A 166 1.03 -3.53 -25.02
C VAL A 166 1.56 -4.81 -24.39
N VAL A 167 2.63 -4.68 -23.61
CA VAL A 167 3.27 -5.78 -22.89
C VAL A 167 2.87 -5.72 -21.43
N THR A 168 2.27 -6.79 -20.93
CA THR A 168 1.84 -6.91 -19.52
C THR A 168 2.50 -8.11 -18.88
N LYS A 169 2.86 -7.96 -17.61
CA LYS A 169 3.33 -9.05 -16.76
C LYS A 169 2.48 -9.09 -15.51
N ASP A 170 1.85 -10.23 -15.30
CA ASP A 170 0.93 -10.42 -14.19
C ASP A 170 1.67 -10.82 -12.91
N VAL A 171 1.01 -10.61 -11.79
CA VAL A 171 1.39 -11.19 -10.49
C VAL A 171 0.60 -12.48 -10.30
N PHE A 172 1.19 -13.48 -9.66
CA PHE A 172 0.44 -14.67 -9.23
C PHE A 172 -0.70 -14.24 -8.30
N GLU A 173 -1.93 -14.53 -8.71
CA GLU A 173 -3.17 -13.93 -8.21
C GLU A 173 -3.50 -14.34 -6.78
N TYR A 174 -3.01 -15.50 -6.33
CA TYR A 174 -3.22 -15.99 -4.97
C TYR A 174 -2.21 -15.38 -4.00
N GLY A 175 -2.71 -14.89 -2.88
CA GLY A 175 -1.91 -14.31 -1.81
C GLY A 175 -2.34 -14.73 -0.41
N LEU A 176 -1.40 -14.59 0.53
CA LEU A 176 -1.57 -14.80 1.96
C LEU A 176 -1.02 -13.56 2.69
N ASP A 177 -1.80 -13.05 3.64
CA ASP A 177 -1.43 -11.96 4.53
C ASP A 177 -1.50 -12.42 5.99
N LEU A 178 -0.37 -12.42 6.70
CA LEU A 178 -0.28 -12.87 8.09
C LEU A 178 -0.09 -11.67 9.01
N ARG A 179 -1.18 -11.16 9.58
CA ARG A 179 -1.18 -9.93 10.38
C ARG A 179 -0.64 -10.15 11.79
N GLU A 180 -0.97 -11.30 12.37
CA GLU A 180 -0.57 -11.66 13.72
C GLU A 180 -0.27 -13.16 13.77
N ALA A 181 0.85 -13.51 14.39
CA ALA A 181 1.23 -14.89 14.66
C ALA A 181 1.97 -14.96 16.00
N SER A 182 1.28 -15.45 17.01
CA SER A 182 1.81 -15.67 18.36
C SER A 182 1.27 -16.98 18.92
N THR A 183 1.71 -17.37 20.11
CA THR A 183 1.20 -18.56 20.81
C THR A 183 -0.26 -18.42 21.24
N THR A 184 -0.78 -17.19 21.28
CA THR A 184 -2.12 -16.86 21.78
C THR A 184 -3.06 -16.32 20.71
N ALA A 185 -2.53 -15.89 19.56
CA ALA A 185 -3.30 -15.27 18.49
C ALA A 185 -2.75 -15.55 17.09
N VAL A 186 -3.66 -15.79 16.14
CA VAL A 186 -3.35 -15.95 14.72
C VAL A 186 -4.37 -15.17 13.91
N ALA A 187 -3.91 -14.28 13.04
CA ALA A 187 -4.76 -13.55 12.11
C ALA A 187 -4.18 -13.65 10.70
N ALA A 188 -4.93 -14.22 9.77
CA ALA A 188 -4.51 -14.45 8.41
C ALA A 188 -5.61 -14.06 7.40
N LYS A 189 -5.22 -13.61 6.22
CA LYS A 189 -6.13 -13.45 5.09
C LYS A 189 -5.60 -14.20 3.88
N VAL A 190 -6.50 -14.88 3.17
CA VAL A 190 -6.24 -15.47 1.86
C VAL A 190 -7.01 -14.67 0.83
N PHE A 191 -6.42 -14.44 -0.33
CA PHE A 191 -7.09 -13.70 -1.39
C PHE A 191 -6.66 -14.16 -2.77
N ASN A 192 -7.52 -13.89 -3.74
CA ASN A 192 -7.25 -13.96 -5.17
C ASN A 192 -7.63 -12.60 -5.76
N ASN A 193 -6.72 -11.85 -6.38
CA ASN A 193 -7.04 -10.53 -6.94
C ASN A 193 -7.31 -10.50 -8.46
N ASN A 194 -7.29 -11.66 -9.13
CA ASN A 194 -7.57 -11.77 -10.56
C ASN A 194 -8.33 -13.06 -10.90
N LEU A 195 -9.45 -13.30 -10.23
CA LEU A 195 -10.21 -14.52 -10.40
C LEU A 195 -10.58 -14.72 -11.88
N PHE A 196 -10.15 -15.85 -12.44
CA PHE A 196 -10.32 -16.22 -13.85
C PHE A 196 -9.77 -15.19 -14.85
N GLY A 197 -8.73 -14.42 -14.49
CA GLY A 197 -8.14 -13.42 -15.39
C GLY A 197 -9.05 -12.20 -15.66
N ALA A 198 -10.16 -12.06 -14.92
CA ALA A 198 -11.24 -11.12 -15.23
C ALA A 198 -11.24 -9.85 -14.37
N GLY A 199 -10.15 -9.54 -13.66
CA GLY A 199 -10.03 -8.36 -12.80
C GLY A 199 -10.99 -8.40 -11.61
N GLN A 200 -11.16 -9.58 -11.02
CA GLN A 200 -12.03 -9.83 -9.88
C GLN A 200 -11.21 -10.21 -8.65
N GLY A 201 -11.44 -9.52 -7.55
CA GLY A 201 -10.80 -9.78 -6.25
C GLY A 201 -11.75 -10.48 -5.28
N LEU A 202 -11.32 -11.59 -4.70
CA LEU A 202 -11.94 -12.26 -3.56
C LEU A 202 -10.95 -12.30 -2.41
N MET A 203 -11.38 -11.90 -1.22
CA MET A 203 -10.57 -11.94 -0.01
C MET A 203 -11.38 -12.57 1.12
N PHE A 204 -10.77 -13.52 1.83
CA PHE A 204 -11.30 -14.11 3.04
C PHE A 204 -10.29 -13.94 4.17
N GLY A 205 -10.72 -13.32 5.26
CA GLY A 205 -9.93 -13.10 6.46
C GLY A 205 -10.42 -13.96 7.61
N PHE A 206 -9.49 -14.36 8.45
CA PHE A 206 -9.70 -15.17 9.64
C PHE A 206 -8.84 -14.64 10.79
N ARG A 207 -9.40 -14.62 12.00
CA ARG A 207 -8.65 -14.39 13.24
C ARG A 207 -9.10 -15.35 14.31
N TRP A 208 -8.13 -15.88 15.03
CA TRP A 208 -8.31 -16.61 16.27
C TRP A 208 -7.44 -15.98 17.36
N ASN A 209 -8.00 -15.70 18.53
CA ASN A 209 -7.24 -15.21 19.69
C ASN A 209 -7.84 -15.75 20.99
N ASN A 210 -7.05 -16.49 21.77
CA ASN A 210 -7.52 -17.15 22.99
C ASN A 210 -7.78 -16.18 24.16
N ALA A 211 -7.23 -14.96 24.10
CA ALA A 211 -7.45 -13.93 25.11
C ALA A 211 -8.81 -13.23 24.95
N PHE A 212 -9.50 -13.44 23.82
CA PHE A 212 -10.80 -12.83 23.55
C PHE A 212 -11.93 -13.77 23.97
N ALA A 213 -12.96 -13.22 24.62
CA ALA A 213 -14.23 -13.91 24.91
C ALA A 213 -14.93 -14.38 23.62
N ARG A 214 -14.67 -13.70 22.49
CA ARG A 214 -15.00 -14.17 21.14
C ARG A 214 -13.71 -14.47 20.39
N PRO A 215 -13.19 -15.70 20.45
CA PRO A 215 -11.89 -16.01 19.88
C PRO A 215 -11.85 -15.83 18.36
N TRP A 216 -12.96 -16.09 17.69
CA TRP A 216 -13.05 -16.18 16.24
C TRP A 216 -13.56 -14.88 15.61
N GLY A 217 -12.92 -14.46 14.52
CA GLY A 217 -13.38 -13.35 13.68
C GLY A 217 -13.17 -13.67 12.20
N THR A 218 -14.02 -13.13 11.35
CA THR A 218 -14.02 -13.39 9.90
C THR A 218 -14.18 -12.12 9.09
N GLU A 219 -13.73 -12.16 7.84
CA GLU A 219 -13.89 -11.09 6.86
C GLU A 219 -14.09 -11.71 5.47
N ALA A 220 -14.94 -11.10 4.66
CA ALA A 220 -15.14 -11.47 3.27
C ALA A 220 -15.29 -10.20 2.43
N ARG A 221 -14.58 -10.11 1.31
CA ARG A 221 -14.68 -8.99 0.37
C ARG A 221 -14.64 -9.49 -1.05
N TYR A 222 -15.54 -8.96 -1.88
CA TYR A 222 -15.50 -9.08 -3.32
C TYR A 222 -15.24 -7.70 -3.93
N THR A 223 -14.36 -7.62 -4.93
CA THR A 223 -14.03 -6.39 -5.66
C THR A 223 -14.03 -6.67 -7.16
N LYS A 224 -14.68 -5.81 -7.95
CA LYS A 224 -14.59 -5.82 -9.41
C LYS A 224 -13.85 -4.57 -9.86
N TYR A 225 -12.72 -4.75 -10.54
CA TYR A 225 -11.95 -3.67 -11.12
C TYR A 225 -12.45 -3.32 -12.53
N ASN A 226 -12.45 -2.03 -12.86
CA ASN A 226 -12.80 -1.47 -14.16
C ASN A 226 -14.10 -2.05 -14.76
N ILE A 227 -15.23 -1.85 -14.09
CA ILE A 227 -16.54 -2.34 -14.53
C ILE A 227 -16.85 -1.83 -15.94
N LEU A 228 -16.98 -2.75 -16.90
CA LEU A 228 -17.36 -2.46 -18.29
C LEU A 228 -16.46 -1.42 -18.99
N GLY A 229 -15.20 -1.27 -18.57
CA GLY A 229 -14.29 -0.27 -19.14
C GLY A 229 -14.59 1.19 -18.73
N THR A 230 -15.38 1.41 -17.68
CA THR A 230 -15.74 2.75 -17.19
C THR A 230 -14.70 3.38 -16.26
N PHE A 231 -13.66 2.62 -15.91
CA PHE A 231 -12.66 2.92 -14.89
C PHE A 231 -13.24 3.03 -13.47
N VAL A 232 -14.45 2.51 -13.27
CA VAL A 232 -15.11 2.40 -11.97
C VAL A 232 -14.74 1.06 -11.33
N ASP A 233 -14.23 1.12 -10.11
CA ASP A 233 -13.98 -0.03 -9.26
C ASP A 233 -15.13 -0.14 -8.24
N ALA A 234 -15.65 -1.33 -7.99
CA ALA A 234 -16.67 -1.56 -6.97
C ALA A 234 -16.27 -2.67 -6.01
N ALA A 235 -16.57 -2.51 -4.73
CA ALA A 235 -16.32 -3.48 -3.70
C ALA A 235 -17.53 -3.62 -2.76
N VAL A 236 -17.83 -4.86 -2.39
CA VAL A 236 -18.79 -5.20 -1.34
C VAL A 236 -18.09 -6.10 -0.34
N GLY A 237 -18.33 -5.89 0.94
CA GLY A 237 -17.65 -6.68 1.95
C GLY A 237 -18.29 -6.62 3.33
N TYR A 238 -17.77 -7.53 4.15
CA TYR A 238 -18.10 -7.71 5.55
C TYR A 238 -16.82 -7.97 6.33
N THR A 239 -16.68 -7.38 7.52
CA THR A 239 -15.54 -7.64 8.41
C THR A 239 -15.98 -7.63 9.87
N ASN A 240 -15.45 -8.57 10.66
CA ASN A 240 -15.42 -8.56 12.13
C ASN A 240 -13.99 -8.46 12.68
N LEU A 241 -13.03 -8.20 11.79
CA LEU A 241 -11.61 -8.25 12.11
C LEU A 241 -11.06 -6.90 12.59
N ASN A 242 -11.92 -5.88 12.77
CA ASN A 242 -11.54 -4.50 13.10
C ASN A 242 -10.47 -3.96 12.15
N THR A 243 -10.67 -4.20 10.85
CA THR A 243 -9.68 -3.89 9.80
C THR A 243 -9.78 -2.47 9.28
N GLN A 244 -10.92 -1.83 9.54
CA GLN A 244 -11.18 -0.42 9.28
C GLN A 244 -10.79 0.40 10.50
N LEU A 245 -10.57 1.70 10.32
CA LEU A 245 -10.28 2.57 11.45
C LEU A 245 -11.55 2.68 12.31
N PRO A 246 -11.53 2.22 13.57
CA PRO A 246 -12.69 2.30 14.43
C PRO A 246 -13.02 3.75 14.78
N LEU A 247 -14.25 3.96 15.25
CA LEU A 247 -14.77 5.26 15.66
C LEU A 247 -13.96 5.87 16.82
N ASP A 248 -13.45 5.05 17.73
CA ASP A 248 -12.69 5.48 18.91
C ASP A 248 -11.48 4.57 19.19
N SER A 249 -10.64 4.96 20.16
CA SER A 249 -9.54 4.10 20.62
C SER A 249 -10.07 2.92 21.45
N ASN A 250 -9.36 1.78 21.36
CA ASN A 250 -9.64 0.56 22.13
C ASN A 250 -11.04 -0.03 21.96
N VAL A 251 -11.68 0.22 20.81
CA VAL A 251 -12.94 -0.42 20.41
C VAL A 251 -12.71 -1.32 19.21
N TYR A 252 -13.53 -2.35 19.11
CA TYR A 252 -13.53 -3.30 18.00
C TYR A 252 -14.85 -3.21 17.28
N GLU A 253 -14.79 -3.05 15.96
CA GLU A 253 -15.97 -2.89 15.14
C GLU A 253 -16.07 -3.97 14.08
N GLY A 254 -17.31 -4.34 13.79
CA GLY A 254 -17.69 -5.06 12.59
C GLY A 254 -18.41 -4.13 11.62
N SER A 255 -18.30 -4.39 10.33
CA SER A 255 -18.95 -3.58 9.31
C SER A 255 -19.39 -4.36 8.09
N TYR A 256 -20.52 -3.94 7.53
CA TYR A 256 -20.95 -4.27 6.18
C TYR A 256 -20.81 -3.02 5.33
N TYR A 257 -20.21 -3.13 4.14
CA TYR A 257 -19.95 -1.96 3.32
C TYR A 257 -20.07 -2.24 1.82
N LEU A 258 -20.45 -1.19 1.09
CA LEU A 258 -20.45 -1.07 -0.35
C LEU A 258 -19.64 0.16 -0.72
N GLN A 259 -18.70 0.02 -1.64
CA GLN A 259 -17.83 1.08 -2.12
C GLN A 259 -17.81 1.07 -3.64
N VAL A 260 -17.94 2.23 -4.26
CA VAL A 260 -17.81 2.45 -5.70
C VAL A 260 -16.90 3.64 -5.88
N GLU A 261 -15.82 3.49 -6.63
CA GLU A 261 -14.82 4.52 -6.78
C GLU A 261 -14.38 4.62 -8.23
N ARG A 262 -14.37 5.86 -8.75
CA ARG A 262 -13.80 6.21 -10.04
C ARG A 262 -12.68 7.20 -9.80
N PRO A 263 -11.43 6.72 -9.65
CA PRO A 263 -10.30 7.61 -9.42
C PRO A 263 -10.05 8.48 -10.66
N LEU A 264 -9.21 9.51 -10.53
CA LEU A 264 -8.68 10.24 -11.68
C LEU A 264 -7.66 9.35 -12.43
N TYR A 265 -8.18 8.43 -13.23
CA TYR A 265 -7.42 7.36 -13.89
C TYR A 265 -6.36 7.86 -14.89
N ARG A 266 -6.55 9.06 -15.46
CA ARG A 266 -5.56 9.78 -16.27
C ARG A 266 -5.63 11.27 -15.94
N ASN A 267 -4.53 12.01 -16.06
CA ASN A 267 -4.50 13.43 -15.72
C ASN A 267 -5.42 14.27 -16.62
N SER A 268 -5.77 13.78 -17.81
CA SER A 268 -6.69 14.42 -18.74
C SER A 268 -8.18 14.07 -18.52
N ALA A 269 -8.50 13.21 -17.56
CA ALA A 269 -9.88 12.86 -17.25
C ALA A 269 -10.61 14.06 -16.62
N LYS A 270 -11.82 14.32 -17.10
CA LYS A 270 -12.63 15.43 -16.59
C LYS A 270 -13.34 15.12 -15.28
N PHE A 271 -13.75 13.87 -15.06
CA PHE A 271 -14.54 13.48 -13.90
C PHE A 271 -13.78 12.50 -13.01
N ALA A 272 -13.98 12.61 -11.70
CA ALA A 272 -13.62 11.64 -10.69
C ALA A 272 -14.71 11.62 -9.62
N GLY A 273 -14.85 10.53 -8.86
CA GLY A 273 -15.86 10.48 -7.81
C GLY A 273 -15.92 9.14 -7.09
N GLY A 274 -16.68 9.10 -6.01
CA GLY A 274 -16.87 7.89 -5.25
C GLY A 274 -18.10 7.93 -4.36
N PHE A 275 -18.55 6.75 -4.01
CA PHE A 275 -19.71 6.48 -3.19
C PHE A 275 -19.35 5.37 -2.20
N SER A 276 -19.60 5.58 -0.92
CA SER A 276 -19.42 4.59 0.13
C SER A 276 -20.63 4.58 1.05
N LEU A 277 -21.17 3.39 1.28
CA LEU A 277 -22.23 3.13 2.25
C LEU A 277 -21.74 2.04 3.20
N SER A 278 -21.80 2.27 4.51
CA SER A 278 -21.49 1.24 5.50
C SER A 278 -22.43 1.26 6.69
N ARG A 279 -22.60 0.08 7.30
CA ARG A 279 -23.22 -0.09 8.61
C ARG A 279 -22.20 -0.74 9.53
N ASN A 280 -21.86 -0.05 10.60
CA ASN A 280 -20.83 -0.43 11.57
C ASN A 280 -21.49 -0.67 12.93
N TYR A 281 -20.93 -1.60 13.70
CA TYR A 281 -21.40 -1.96 15.02
C TYR A 281 -20.23 -2.39 15.91
N SER A 282 -20.34 -2.13 17.21
CA SER A 282 -19.31 -2.52 18.15
C SER A 282 -19.37 -4.01 18.50
N ILE A 283 -18.20 -4.60 18.79
CA ILE A 283 -18.04 -6.01 19.12
C ILE A 283 -17.36 -6.12 20.49
N ASN A 284 -18.04 -6.74 21.45
CA ASN A 284 -17.49 -7.03 22.76
C ASN A 284 -16.54 -8.24 22.71
N ILE A 285 -15.30 -8.02 22.29
CA ILE A 285 -14.31 -9.10 22.19
C ILE A 285 -13.73 -9.53 23.55
N TYR A 286 -13.78 -8.67 24.56
CA TYR A 286 -13.20 -8.92 25.88
C TYR A 286 -14.22 -9.46 26.90
N GLY A 287 -15.50 -9.62 26.50
CA GLY A 287 -16.56 -10.05 27.42
C GLY A 287 -16.77 -9.05 28.56
N GLN A 288 -16.54 -7.76 28.29
CA GLN A 288 -16.72 -6.70 29.27
C GLN A 288 -18.19 -6.62 29.72
N PRO A 289 -18.47 -6.31 30.99
CA PRO A 289 -19.83 -6.07 31.44
C PRO A 289 -20.44 -4.85 30.75
N ASP A 290 -21.77 -4.78 30.71
CA ASP A 290 -22.53 -3.70 30.06
C ASP A 290 -22.21 -2.31 30.65
N SER A 291 -21.70 -2.24 31.87
CA SER A 291 -21.25 -0.97 32.49
C SER A 291 -19.98 -0.39 31.84
N ILE A 292 -19.19 -1.20 31.13
CA ILE A 292 -17.91 -0.81 30.50
C ILE A 292 -18.01 -0.90 28.98
N PHE A 293 -18.69 -1.93 28.46
CA PHE A 293 -18.74 -2.20 27.03
C PHE A 293 -19.54 -1.14 26.26
N ARG A 294 -18.88 -0.46 25.33
CA ARG A 294 -19.49 0.58 24.50
C ARG A 294 -20.33 -0.06 23.40
N ASP A 295 -21.60 -0.28 23.66
CA ASP A 295 -22.55 -0.85 22.71
C ASP A 295 -23.15 0.24 21.80
N TYR A 296 -22.71 0.29 20.54
CA TYR A 296 -23.15 1.28 19.57
C TYR A 296 -23.22 0.71 18.16
N ALA A 297 -24.05 1.34 17.33
CA ALA A 297 -24.16 1.03 15.91
C ALA A 297 -24.48 2.29 15.11
N TYR A 298 -23.86 2.44 13.94
CA TYR A 298 -24.04 3.60 13.08
C TYR A 298 -23.93 3.26 11.60
N LYS A 299 -24.47 4.15 10.78
CA LYS A 299 -24.41 4.09 9.31
C LYS A 299 -23.60 5.27 8.79
N VAL A 300 -22.83 5.05 7.74
CA VAL A 300 -22.08 6.08 7.03
C VAL A 300 -22.55 6.11 5.59
N LEU A 301 -22.93 7.29 5.12
CA LEU A 301 -23.12 7.61 3.71
C LEU A 301 -22.08 8.67 3.34
N ASP A 302 -21.25 8.36 2.35
CA ASP A 302 -20.18 9.25 1.88
C ASP A 302 -20.20 9.30 0.36
N VAL A 303 -20.43 10.49 -0.20
CA VAL A 303 -20.54 10.72 -1.64
C VAL A 303 -19.67 11.89 -2.01
N TRP A 304 -18.79 11.71 -3.00
CA TRP A 304 -17.96 12.79 -3.51
C TRP A 304 -17.84 12.74 -5.03
N THR A 305 -17.62 13.91 -5.62
CA THR A 305 -17.41 14.08 -7.06
C THR A 305 -16.41 15.20 -7.32
N GLY A 306 -15.75 15.14 -8.46
CA GLY A 306 -14.76 16.11 -8.90
C GLY A 306 -14.84 16.35 -10.40
N TYR A 307 -14.66 17.60 -10.80
CA TYR A 307 -14.60 18.02 -12.19
C TYR A 307 -13.33 18.85 -12.47
N SER A 308 -12.49 18.37 -13.39
CA SER A 308 -11.36 19.12 -13.96
C SER A 308 -11.85 19.95 -15.13
N PHE A 309 -11.80 21.28 -14.99
CA PHE A 309 -12.22 22.20 -16.05
C PHE A 309 -11.06 22.85 -16.79
N LEU A 310 -9.89 22.99 -16.16
CA LEU A 310 -8.65 23.34 -16.85
C LEU A 310 -7.77 22.11 -16.92
N ASN A 311 -7.44 21.73 -18.15
CA ASN A 311 -6.63 20.55 -18.44
C ASN A 311 -5.41 20.96 -19.26
N ARG A 312 -4.24 20.50 -18.82
CA ARG A 312 -2.93 20.76 -19.41
C ARG A 312 -2.76 20.18 -20.82
N PHE A 313 -3.51 19.12 -21.12
CA PHE A 313 -3.37 18.35 -22.36
C PHE A 313 -4.34 18.86 -23.42
N ARG A 314 -3.78 19.35 -24.53
CA ARG A 314 -4.54 19.59 -25.76
C ARG A 314 -4.73 18.27 -26.50
N ASN A 315 -5.75 18.20 -27.35
CA ASN A 315 -6.06 17.02 -28.16
C ASN A 315 -5.00 16.73 -29.24
N ASP A 316 -4.02 17.61 -29.44
CA ASP A 316 -2.92 17.48 -30.39
C ASP A 316 -1.70 16.72 -29.83
N GLY A 317 -1.77 16.26 -28.57
CA GLY A 317 -0.68 15.50 -27.95
C GLY A 317 0.44 16.37 -27.36
N GLU A 318 0.31 17.69 -27.42
CA GLU A 318 1.21 18.62 -26.75
C GLU A 318 0.72 18.96 -25.33
N SER A 319 1.68 19.10 -24.42
CA SER A 319 1.44 19.50 -23.03
C SER A 319 1.83 20.96 -22.86
N GLU A 320 0.89 21.82 -22.51
CA GLU A 320 1.23 23.16 -22.04
C GLU A 320 1.91 23.09 -20.66
N ASN A 321 2.76 24.05 -20.29
CA ASN A 321 3.36 24.09 -18.94
C ASN A 321 2.39 24.70 -17.90
N LYS A 322 1.10 24.32 -17.94
CA LYS A 322 0.05 24.86 -17.07
C LYS A 322 -0.41 23.82 -16.04
N ALA A 323 -0.88 24.29 -14.88
CA ALA A 323 -1.48 23.43 -13.87
C ALA A 323 -2.92 23.06 -14.23
N ASN A 324 -3.36 21.88 -13.80
CA ASN A 324 -4.76 21.51 -13.84
C ASN A 324 -5.51 22.21 -12.69
N LEU A 325 -6.76 22.56 -12.95
CA LEU A 325 -7.67 23.11 -11.95
C LEU A 325 -8.93 22.27 -11.90
N ALA A 326 -9.33 21.89 -10.70
CA ALA A 326 -10.49 21.07 -10.43
C ALA A 326 -11.33 21.63 -9.29
N ILE A 327 -12.63 21.38 -9.38
CA ILE A 327 -13.57 21.60 -8.30
C ILE A 327 -14.08 20.26 -7.80
N LEU A 328 -14.11 20.08 -6.49
CA LEU A 328 -14.55 18.86 -5.83
C LEU A 328 -15.65 19.19 -4.82
N GLY A 329 -16.57 18.25 -4.65
CA GLY A 329 -17.64 18.33 -3.65
C GLY A 329 -17.80 17.00 -2.93
N ARG A 330 -18.07 17.05 -1.63
CA ARG A 330 -18.37 15.89 -0.80
C ARG A 330 -19.55 16.15 0.12
N TYR A 331 -20.40 15.16 0.24
CA TYR A 331 -21.40 15.04 1.29
C TYR A 331 -21.07 13.81 2.13
N PHE A 332 -20.99 14.02 3.45
CA PHE A 332 -20.75 12.95 4.41
C PHE A 332 -21.83 12.98 5.48
N ASN A 333 -22.37 11.82 5.82
CA ASN A 333 -23.36 11.66 6.87
C ASN A 333 -23.09 10.39 7.66
N LEU A 334 -22.82 10.55 8.95
CA LEU A 334 -22.71 9.51 9.94
C LEU A 334 -23.91 9.63 10.89
N LYS A 335 -24.73 8.57 10.93
CA LYS A 335 -25.94 8.51 11.76
C LYS A 335 -25.91 7.29 12.67
N PHE A 336 -26.03 7.50 13.97
CA PHE A 336 -26.16 6.43 14.94
C PHE A 336 -27.57 5.84 14.92
N ASP A 337 -27.63 4.50 14.87
CA ASP A 337 -28.84 3.74 15.16
C ASP A 337 -28.93 3.44 16.67
N LYS A 338 -27.78 3.32 17.34
CA LYS A 338 -27.66 3.03 18.77
C LYS A 338 -26.42 3.71 19.37
N ASN A 339 -26.60 4.34 20.53
CA ASN A 339 -25.56 5.02 21.28
C ASN A 339 -25.17 4.22 22.54
N PRO A 340 -23.94 4.38 23.04
CA PRO A 340 -23.52 3.77 24.31
C PRO A 340 -24.35 4.32 25.48
N SER A 341 -24.77 3.44 26.39
CA SER A 341 -25.60 3.80 27.56
C SER A 341 -24.80 4.28 28.77
N GLN A 342 -23.47 4.17 28.74
CA GLN A 342 -22.65 4.54 29.89
C GLN A 342 -22.58 6.07 30.07
N PRO A 343 -22.71 6.59 31.31
CA PRO A 343 -22.68 8.03 31.57
C PRO A 343 -21.47 8.78 31.00
N ALA A 344 -20.30 8.12 30.95
CA ALA A 344 -19.07 8.71 30.40
C ALA A 344 -19.14 8.98 28.90
N PHE A 345 -19.90 8.20 28.13
CA PHE A 345 -19.96 8.29 26.66
C PHE A 345 -21.20 8.99 26.14
N ILE A 346 -22.25 9.14 26.97
CA ILE A 346 -23.47 9.88 26.60
C ILE A 346 -23.16 11.32 26.15
N LYS A 347 -22.16 11.96 26.77
CA LYS A 347 -21.74 13.33 26.46
C LYS A 347 -20.52 13.41 25.53
N ASP A 348 -19.92 12.28 25.14
CA ASP A 348 -18.73 12.29 24.28
C ASP A 348 -19.14 12.63 22.83
N PRO A 349 -18.56 13.68 22.22
CA PRO A 349 -18.86 14.08 20.85
C PRO A 349 -18.73 12.96 19.81
N ILE A 350 -17.85 11.99 20.05
CA ILE A 350 -17.58 10.90 19.11
C ILE A 350 -18.83 10.04 18.86
N TYR A 351 -19.68 9.85 19.86
CA TYR A 351 -20.89 9.01 19.75
C TYR A 351 -22.13 9.81 19.35
N ASN A 352 -21.96 10.84 18.50
CA ASN A 352 -23.05 11.67 18.00
C ASN A 352 -23.06 11.78 16.47
N ASN A 353 -24.26 11.97 15.92
CA ASN A 353 -24.48 12.18 14.50
C ASN A 353 -23.61 13.33 13.98
N ARG A 354 -22.99 13.10 12.83
CA ARG A 354 -22.11 14.07 12.19
C ARG A 354 -22.40 14.09 10.71
N HIS A 355 -22.72 15.26 10.18
CA HIS A 355 -22.85 15.43 8.74
C HIS A 355 -22.20 16.72 8.29
N TYR A 356 -21.66 16.71 7.08
CA TYR A 356 -21.04 17.89 6.50
C TYR A 356 -21.09 17.89 4.99
N TYR A 357 -21.00 19.10 4.44
CA TYR A 357 -20.79 19.38 3.03
C TYR A 357 -19.45 20.07 2.90
N LEU A 358 -18.62 19.62 1.96
CA LEU A 358 -17.28 20.16 1.76
C LEU A 358 -17.04 20.39 0.26
N GLY A 359 -16.70 21.61 -0.10
CA GLY A 359 -16.19 21.97 -1.41
C GLY A 359 -14.68 22.16 -1.36
N GLN A 360 -13.98 21.82 -2.44
CA GLN A 360 -12.54 22.05 -2.57
C GLN A 360 -12.19 22.51 -3.98
N LEU A 361 -11.41 23.59 -4.08
CA LEU A 361 -10.71 23.98 -5.29
C LEU A 361 -9.31 23.38 -5.23
N LEU A 362 -8.97 22.55 -6.21
CA LEU A 362 -7.71 21.82 -6.29
C LEU A 362 -6.92 22.25 -7.52
N LEU A 363 -5.77 22.85 -7.29
CA LEU A 363 -4.78 23.15 -8.31
C LEU A 363 -3.66 22.12 -8.22
N PHE A 364 -3.36 21.43 -9.32
CA PHE A 364 -2.31 20.41 -9.30
C PHE A 364 -1.56 20.31 -10.62
N LYS A 365 -0.30 19.92 -10.54
CA LYS A 365 0.51 19.48 -11.66
C LYS A 365 1.28 18.26 -11.18
N GLN A 366 0.95 17.10 -11.74
CA GLN A 366 1.53 15.83 -11.31
C GLN A 366 2.03 15.07 -12.53
N ASP A 367 3.34 14.94 -12.61
CA ASP A 367 4.04 14.14 -13.60
C ASP A 367 4.80 13.01 -12.86
N PHE A 368 5.41 12.06 -13.57
CA PHE A 368 6.01 10.87 -12.96
C PHE A 368 7.36 10.48 -13.55
N PHE A 369 8.27 10.06 -12.67
CA PHE A 369 9.50 9.37 -13.04
C PHE A 369 9.37 7.86 -12.80
N LYS A 370 9.90 7.06 -13.73
CA LYS A 370 10.05 5.61 -13.54
C LYS A 370 11.36 5.34 -12.85
N THR A 371 11.34 4.45 -11.87
CA THR A 371 12.55 3.98 -11.20
C THR A 371 12.35 2.59 -10.62
N HIS A 372 13.41 2.01 -10.06
CA HIS A 372 13.40 0.71 -9.41
C HIS A 372 14.07 0.84 -8.04
N GLN A 373 13.68 0.00 -7.09
CA GLN A 373 14.27 -0.02 -5.74
C GLN A 373 14.08 1.31 -5.00
N PHE A 374 12.91 1.94 -5.19
CA PHE A 374 12.47 3.08 -4.40
C PHE A 374 11.90 2.60 -3.07
N PHE A 375 10.82 1.81 -3.10
CA PHE A 375 10.27 1.09 -1.95
C PHE A 375 10.20 -0.43 -2.22
N GLY A 376 9.94 -0.80 -3.46
CA GLY A 376 9.85 -2.18 -3.92
C GLY A 376 11.21 -2.85 -4.08
N PHE A 377 11.19 -4.14 -4.36
CA PHE A 377 12.38 -4.98 -4.46
C PHE A 377 12.87 -5.09 -5.92
N GLY A 378 12.62 -4.06 -6.74
CA GLY A 378 13.09 -3.99 -8.13
C GLY A 378 12.03 -4.28 -9.20
N ARG A 379 10.75 -4.07 -8.88
CA ARG A 379 9.71 -3.75 -9.88
C ARG A 379 9.81 -2.28 -10.30
N THR A 380 9.10 -1.90 -11.35
CA THR A 380 8.98 -0.49 -11.74
C THR A 380 8.07 0.26 -10.79
N GLU A 381 8.51 1.43 -10.36
CA GLU A 381 7.80 2.31 -9.44
C GLU A 381 7.65 3.68 -10.08
N ASP A 382 6.43 4.20 -10.04
CA ASP A 382 6.08 5.51 -10.57
C ASP A 382 6.13 6.53 -9.42
N ILE A 383 7.09 7.44 -9.49
CA ILE A 383 7.34 8.44 -8.44
C ILE A 383 6.74 9.77 -8.88
N PRO A 384 5.77 10.32 -8.12
CA PRO A 384 5.17 11.59 -8.46
C PRO A 384 6.18 12.73 -8.32
N TYR A 385 6.12 13.69 -9.25
CA TYR A 385 6.80 14.96 -9.15
C TYR A 385 5.86 16.10 -9.55
N GLY A 386 6.06 17.28 -8.97
CA GLY A 386 5.18 18.43 -9.18
C GLY A 386 4.55 18.91 -7.88
N TYR A 387 3.36 19.48 -7.93
CA TYR A 387 2.73 20.14 -6.79
C TYR A 387 1.22 20.03 -6.79
N ARG A 388 0.62 20.11 -5.60
CA ARG A 388 -0.81 20.19 -5.36
C ARG A 388 -1.10 21.29 -4.34
N MET A 389 -2.19 22.02 -4.52
CA MET A 389 -2.68 23.03 -3.61
C MET A 389 -4.21 22.93 -3.55
N GLY A 390 -4.76 22.82 -2.36
CA GLY A 390 -6.18 22.64 -2.12
C GLY A 390 -6.72 23.72 -1.20
N LEU A 391 -7.76 24.44 -1.64
CA LEU A 391 -8.55 25.36 -0.82
C LEU A 391 -9.91 24.72 -0.56
N SER A 392 -10.22 24.44 0.69
CA SER A 392 -11.44 23.74 1.10
C SER A 392 -12.32 24.64 1.96
N ALA A 393 -13.63 24.61 1.71
CA ALA A 393 -14.62 25.32 2.51
C ALA A 393 -15.89 24.48 2.62
N GLY A 394 -16.54 24.50 3.78
CA GLY A 394 -17.69 23.63 4.02
C GLY A 394 -18.46 23.94 5.29
N TRP A 395 -19.56 23.25 5.49
CA TRP A 395 -20.35 23.35 6.71
C TRP A 395 -20.43 21.98 7.36
N GLU A 396 -20.19 21.95 8.67
CA GLU A 396 -20.34 20.78 9.51
C GLU A 396 -21.43 21.00 10.54
N ASN A 397 -22.24 19.97 10.74
CA ASN A 397 -23.15 19.85 11.85
C ASN A 397 -22.73 18.66 12.71
N TRP A 398 -22.33 18.93 13.95
CA TRP A 398 -21.91 17.92 14.91
C TRP A 398 -22.27 18.38 16.33
N MET A 399 -22.84 17.48 17.14
CA MET A 399 -23.33 17.81 18.50
C MET A 399 -24.31 19.01 18.52
N ASP A 400 -25.24 19.06 17.56
CA ASP A 400 -26.19 20.18 17.37
C ASP A 400 -25.55 21.56 17.16
N ARG A 401 -24.26 21.60 16.80
CA ARG A 401 -23.51 22.83 16.48
C ARG A 401 -23.21 22.86 14.98
N LYS A 402 -23.53 23.99 14.35
CA LYS A 402 -23.28 24.27 12.93
C LYS A 402 -22.04 25.14 12.73
N ARG A 403 -20.92 24.52 12.38
CA ARG A 403 -19.61 25.16 12.23
C ARG A 403 -19.24 25.31 10.75
N PHE A 404 -18.71 26.46 10.37
CA PHE A 404 -18.14 26.66 9.04
C PHE A 404 -16.67 26.22 9.04
N TYR A 405 -16.25 25.45 8.06
CA TYR A 405 -14.87 24.97 7.92
C TYR A 405 -14.15 25.72 6.82
N THR A 406 -12.89 26.09 7.06
CA THR A 406 -11.96 26.57 6.03
C THR A 406 -10.63 25.87 6.18
N GLY A 407 -10.03 25.44 5.08
CA GLY A 407 -8.70 24.84 5.08
C GLY A 407 -7.90 25.13 3.82
N LEU A 408 -6.60 25.31 3.98
CA LEU A 408 -5.63 25.42 2.92
C LEU A 408 -4.59 24.32 3.12
N GLU A 409 -4.32 23.54 2.07
CA GLU A 409 -3.26 22.53 2.07
C GLU A 409 -2.42 22.64 0.80
N GLY A 410 -1.15 22.28 0.90
CA GLY A 410 -0.23 22.26 -0.24
C GLY A 410 0.87 21.24 -0.05
N GLU A 411 1.32 20.66 -1.15
CA GLU A 411 2.46 19.74 -1.18
C GLU A 411 3.19 19.89 -2.50
N LYS A 412 4.52 19.81 -2.46
CA LYS A 412 5.37 19.88 -3.65
C LYS A 412 6.55 18.94 -3.53
N TYR A 413 6.87 18.33 -4.66
CA TYR A 413 7.97 17.40 -4.87
C TYR A 413 9.02 18.04 -5.78
N TRP A 414 10.25 18.14 -5.28
CA TRP A 414 11.40 18.63 -6.02
C TRP A 414 12.43 17.54 -6.24
N HIS A 415 12.93 17.45 -7.47
CA HIS A 415 14.14 16.70 -7.75
C HIS A 415 15.35 17.50 -7.25
N THR A 416 16.19 16.90 -6.41
CA THR A 416 17.35 17.59 -5.82
C THR A 416 18.59 17.47 -6.71
N ARG A 417 19.60 18.34 -6.49
CA ARG A 417 20.88 18.28 -7.20
C ARG A 417 21.65 16.97 -6.98
N LEU A 418 21.35 16.25 -5.89
CA LEU A 418 21.95 14.96 -5.54
C LEU A 418 21.16 13.78 -6.15
N ASN A 419 20.30 14.02 -7.14
CA ASN A 419 19.40 13.03 -7.74
C ASN A 419 18.51 12.32 -6.69
N GLY A 420 18.10 13.05 -5.66
CA GLY A 420 17.11 12.62 -4.68
C GLY A 420 15.77 13.31 -4.92
N LEU A 421 14.79 12.99 -4.07
CA LEU A 421 13.47 13.61 -4.07
C LEU A 421 13.26 14.30 -2.72
N LEU A 422 12.84 15.56 -2.74
CA LEU A 422 12.42 16.31 -1.56
C LEU A 422 10.92 16.58 -1.69
N SER A 423 10.13 16.15 -0.71
CA SER A 423 8.72 16.55 -0.55
C SER A 423 8.61 17.53 0.61
N ILE A 424 7.93 18.66 0.38
CA ILE A 424 7.52 19.58 1.44
C ILE A 424 6.02 19.78 1.29
N GLY A 425 5.29 19.59 2.38
CA GLY A 425 3.87 19.84 2.44
C GLY A 425 3.47 20.52 3.74
N GLY A 426 2.32 21.17 3.73
CA GLY A 426 1.78 21.81 4.90
C GLY A 426 0.30 22.11 4.72
N GLY A 427 -0.37 22.38 5.82
CA GLY A 427 -1.77 22.72 5.81
C GLY A 427 -2.18 23.45 7.07
N ILE A 428 -3.13 24.34 6.91
CA ILE A 428 -3.77 25.09 7.98
C ILE A 428 -5.28 25.01 7.79
N SER A 429 -6.02 24.72 8.85
CA SER A 429 -7.47 24.71 8.79
C SER A 429 -8.08 25.12 10.12
N SER A 430 -9.31 25.60 10.10
CA SER A 430 -10.07 25.91 11.31
C SER A 430 -11.57 25.72 11.09
N PHE A 431 -12.28 25.46 12.18
CA PHE A 431 -13.73 25.54 12.26
C PHE A 431 -14.13 26.87 12.89
N TRP A 432 -15.19 27.48 12.39
CA TRP A 432 -15.69 28.78 12.84
C TRP A 432 -17.10 28.61 13.37
N GLN A 433 -17.28 28.89 14.65
CA GLN A 433 -18.57 28.91 15.33
C GLN A 433 -18.84 30.32 15.86
N LYS A 434 -19.86 31.00 15.33
CA LYS A 434 -20.19 32.39 15.73
C LYS A 434 -18.95 33.32 15.71
N ASN A 435 -18.14 33.25 14.66
CA ASN A 435 -16.87 33.97 14.46
C ASN A 435 -15.72 33.61 15.43
N ILE A 436 -15.86 32.57 16.25
CA ILE A 436 -14.79 32.04 17.09
C ILE A 436 -14.16 30.85 16.38
N SER A 437 -12.82 30.84 16.30
CA SER A 437 -12.02 29.73 15.79
C SER A 437 -12.03 28.58 16.80
N GLU A 438 -12.33 27.37 16.35
CA GLU A 438 -12.35 26.12 17.10
C GLU A 438 -11.58 25.04 16.30
N ASP A 439 -10.90 24.14 17.01
CA ASP A 439 -10.28 22.95 16.41
C ASP A 439 -9.32 23.27 15.24
N MET A 440 -8.51 24.31 15.39
CA MET A 440 -7.52 24.69 14.38
C MET A 440 -6.47 23.59 14.24
N VAL A 441 -6.11 23.26 13.00
CA VAL A 441 -5.08 22.27 12.69
C VAL A 441 -3.98 22.94 11.90
N ILE A 442 -2.76 22.87 12.42
CA ILE A 442 -1.53 23.25 11.71
C ILE A 442 -0.75 21.97 11.44
N SER A 443 -0.40 21.73 10.19
CA SER A 443 0.42 20.60 9.78
C SER A 443 1.58 21.05 8.91
N ALA A 444 2.75 20.47 9.14
CA ALA A 444 3.93 20.65 8.30
C ALA A 444 4.63 19.31 8.14
N LYS A 445 5.07 18.99 6.92
CA LYS A 445 5.70 17.72 6.57
C LYS A 445 6.87 17.98 5.64
N ALA A 446 8.00 17.33 5.90
CA ALA A 446 9.16 17.33 5.03
C ALA A 446 9.69 15.90 4.92
N ALA A 447 9.91 15.44 3.69
CA ALA A 447 10.45 14.11 3.41
C ALA A 447 11.57 14.19 2.38
N TYR A 448 12.71 13.58 2.67
CA TYR A 448 13.84 13.47 1.77
C TYR A 448 14.13 12.01 1.46
N TYR A 449 14.23 11.71 0.17
CA TYR A 449 14.54 10.40 -0.38
C TYR A 449 15.86 10.51 -1.15
N SER A 450 16.91 9.83 -0.69
CA SER A 450 18.21 9.90 -1.37
C SER A 450 18.17 9.23 -2.74
N ARG A 451 19.17 9.51 -3.59
CA ARG A 451 19.44 8.65 -4.76
C ARG A 451 19.73 7.21 -4.32
N LEU A 452 19.59 6.27 -5.25
CA LEU A 452 20.07 4.90 -5.04
C LEU A 452 21.60 4.90 -5.13
N MET A 453 22.27 4.54 -4.04
CA MET A 453 23.74 4.49 -3.96
C MET A 453 24.19 3.05 -4.08
N ARG A 454 25.12 2.75 -4.98
CA ARG A 454 25.76 1.43 -5.02
C ARG A 454 26.68 1.30 -3.80
N PHE A 455 26.45 0.28 -3.00
CA PHE A 455 27.23 -0.01 -1.82
C PHE A 455 27.51 -1.51 -1.76
N TRP A 456 28.79 -1.88 -1.80
CA TRP A 456 29.21 -3.28 -1.97
C TRP A 456 28.56 -3.89 -3.24
N LYS A 457 28.09 -5.13 -3.15
CA LYS A 457 27.34 -5.87 -4.17
C LYS A 457 25.84 -5.54 -4.20
N GLY A 458 25.39 -4.56 -3.41
CA GLY A 458 23.99 -4.18 -3.29
C GLY A 458 23.78 -2.70 -3.55
N ALA A 459 22.62 -2.22 -3.16
CA ALA A 459 22.28 -0.80 -3.22
C ALA A 459 21.78 -0.30 -1.87
N PHE A 460 21.98 0.97 -1.60
CA PHE A 460 21.62 1.62 -0.35
C PHE A 460 20.83 2.89 -0.63
N ARG A 461 19.85 3.17 0.23
CA ARG A 461 19.05 4.39 0.19
C ARG A 461 18.73 4.86 1.61
N LEU A 462 18.70 6.18 1.78
CA LEU A 462 18.30 6.85 3.01
C LEU A 462 16.97 7.58 2.82
N PHE A 463 16.09 7.41 3.79
CA PHE A 463 14.80 8.08 3.92
C PHE A 463 14.84 8.94 5.18
N VAL A 464 14.45 10.20 5.09
CA VAL A 464 14.31 11.09 6.26
C VAL A 464 12.95 11.77 6.17
N ASN A 465 12.14 11.66 7.22
CA ASN A 465 10.83 12.26 7.32
C ASN A 465 10.72 13.06 8.61
N ILE A 466 10.15 14.26 8.52
CA ILE A 466 9.83 15.13 9.64
C ILE A 466 8.37 15.54 9.47
N ASP A 467 7.58 15.39 10.53
CA ASP A 467 6.21 15.87 10.56
C ASP A 467 5.90 16.58 11.85
N TYR A 468 5.17 17.70 11.73
CA TYR A 468 4.62 18.46 12.83
C TYR A 468 3.10 18.54 12.67
N LEU A 469 2.39 18.38 13.78
CA LEU A 469 0.95 18.52 13.87
C LEU A 469 0.60 19.24 15.17
N GLY A 470 -0.19 20.30 15.08
CA GLY A 470 -0.53 21.16 16.22
C GLY A 470 -1.98 21.60 16.20
N ASN A 471 -2.57 21.73 17.39
CA ASN A 471 -3.88 22.31 17.62
C ASN A 471 -3.86 23.28 18.81
N PRO A 472 -3.85 24.60 18.56
CA PRO A 472 -3.74 25.59 19.62
C PRO A 472 -5.06 25.87 20.37
N ASN A 473 -6.21 25.48 19.84
CA ASN A 473 -7.54 25.84 20.36
C ASN A 473 -8.52 24.66 20.22
N ASN A 474 -8.21 23.56 20.90
CA ASN A 474 -9.00 22.34 20.79
C ASN A 474 -10.43 22.56 21.32
N TYR A 475 -11.40 21.92 20.69
CA TYR A 475 -12.78 21.91 21.13
C TYR A 475 -13.35 20.48 21.12
N PHE A 476 -13.28 19.77 20.01
CA PHE A 476 -13.70 18.37 19.91
C PHE A 476 -12.55 17.38 19.67
N TYR A 477 -11.41 17.84 19.16
CA TYR A 477 -10.31 16.92 18.90
C TYR A 477 -9.70 16.33 20.18
N LYS A 478 -9.43 15.02 20.15
CA LYS A 478 -8.66 14.30 21.16
C LYS A 478 -7.16 14.59 21.01
N PRO A 479 -6.37 14.53 22.10
CA PRO A 479 -4.93 14.77 22.03
C PRO A 479 -4.21 13.70 21.18
N LEU A 480 -3.12 14.10 20.54
CA LEU A 480 -2.25 13.25 19.73
C LEU A 480 -1.41 12.36 20.62
N ASP A 481 -1.32 11.08 20.28
CA ASP A 481 -0.39 10.14 20.90
C ASP A 481 0.84 9.87 20.02
N ILE A 482 1.80 9.11 20.58
CA ILE A 482 3.04 8.71 19.91
C ILE A 482 3.13 7.20 19.68
N ASN A 483 2.00 6.49 19.60
CA ASN A 483 1.97 5.04 19.41
C ASN A 483 2.17 4.63 17.95
N MET A 484 2.90 3.53 17.73
CA MET A 484 3.07 2.86 16.45
C MET A 484 3.33 3.84 15.27
N GLU A 485 2.43 3.88 14.28
CA GLU A 485 2.53 4.73 13.09
C GLU A 485 2.46 6.23 13.39
N ARG A 486 1.85 6.64 14.50
CA ARG A 486 1.62 8.04 14.88
C ARG A 486 2.86 8.71 15.48
N GLY A 487 3.82 7.93 15.95
CA GLY A 487 5.07 8.41 16.54
C GLY A 487 6.16 7.35 16.44
N ILE A 488 6.41 6.65 17.56
CA ILE A 488 7.49 5.68 17.66
C ILE A 488 6.93 4.28 17.43
N TRP A 489 7.45 3.61 16.41
CA TRP A 489 7.11 2.24 16.08
C TRP A 489 7.40 1.32 17.27
N GLY A 490 6.42 0.52 17.68
CA GLY A 490 6.50 -0.42 18.81
C GLY A 490 5.96 0.12 20.13
N TYR A 491 5.75 1.43 20.28
CA TYR A 491 4.98 1.96 21.41
C TYR A 491 3.51 1.62 21.25
N ARG A 492 2.90 1.02 22.28
CA ARG A 492 1.49 0.61 22.30
C ARG A 492 0.82 1.05 23.60
N ASP A 493 -0.36 1.66 23.50
CA ASP A 493 -1.14 2.11 24.67
C ASP A 493 -0.39 3.07 25.60
N THR A 494 0.55 3.88 25.07
CA THR A 494 1.17 4.94 25.86
C THR A 494 0.15 6.03 26.20
N LYS A 495 0.21 6.53 27.43
CA LYS A 495 -0.60 7.67 27.90
C LYS A 495 0.04 9.04 27.58
N VAL A 496 1.19 9.02 26.91
CA VAL A 496 1.90 10.23 26.50
C VAL A 496 1.15 10.84 25.32
N SER A 497 0.37 11.89 25.59
CA SER A 497 -0.48 12.56 24.60
C SER A 497 -0.53 14.08 24.78
N GLY A 498 -0.69 14.83 23.69
CA GLY A 498 -0.78 16.30 23.72
C GLY A 498 -1.31 16.88 22.42
N PHE A 499 -1.50 18.20 22.37
CA PHE A 499 -2.08 18.87 21.19
C PHE A 499 -1.04 19.32 20.16
N HIS A 500 0.25 19.23 20.48
CA HIS A 500 1.35 19.47 19.55
C HIS A 500 2.28 18.26 19.53
N ARG A 501 2.63 17.78 18.34
CA ARG A 501 3.53 16.65 18.12
C ARG A 501 4.51 16.98 17.00
N ILE A 502 5.78 16.66 17.22
CA ILE A 502 6.79 16.61 16.17
C ILE A 502 7.43 15.21 16.16
N ASN A 503 7.57 14.65 14.96
CA ASN A 503 8.19 13.37 14.72
C ASN A 503 9.35 13.53 13.74
N LEU A 504 10.41 12.78 13.97
CA LEU A 504 11.55 12.59 13.07
C LEU A 504 11.73 11.08 12.87
N ARG A 505 11.78 10.66 11.61
CA ARG A 505 12.04 9.27 11.23
C ARG A 505 13.10 9.23 10.15
N SER A 506 14.21 8.57 10.44
CA SER A 506 15.27 8.26 9.49
C SER A 506 15.32 6.75 9.28
N GLU A 507 15.36 6.28 8.04
CA GLU A 507 15.50 4.86 7.70
C GLU A 507 16.53 4.67 6.59
N GLY A 508 17.57 3.88 6.86
CA GLY A 508 18.51 3.40 5.86
C GLY A 508 18.10 1.99 5.41
N VAL A 509 17.93 1.79 4.10
CA VAL A 509 17.57 0.50 3.51
C VAL A 509 18.69 0.02 2.60
N TYR A 510 19.16 -1.20 2.86
CA TYR A 510 20.12 -1.92 2.04
C TYR A 510 19.43 -3.02 1.23
N TYR A 511 19.40 -2.83 -0.08
CA TYR A 511 18.91 -3.79 -1.06
C TYR A 511 20.00 -4.83 -1.34
N SER A 512 19.87 -5.99 -0.72
CA SER A 512 20.86 -7.06 -0.91
C SER A 512 20.68 -7.73 -2.28
N PRO A 513 21.76 -8.27 -2.87
CA PRO A 513 21.66 -9.10 -4.07
C PRO A 513 21.13 -10.51 -3.77
N TRP A 514 20.81 -10.84 -2.51
CA TRP A 514 20.37 -12.19 -2.13
C TRP A 514 18.95 -12.44 -2.63
N LYS A 515 18.80 -13.50 -3.43
CA LYS A 515 17.53 -13.95 -3.98
C LYS A 515 17.41 -15.46 -3.81
N ILE A 516 16.31 -15.93 -3.23
CA ILE A 516 16.04 -17.35 -3.02
C ILE A 516 14.62 -17.64 -3.53
N TYR A 517 14.46 -18.47 -4.56
CA TYR A 517 13.16 -18.76 -5.19
C TYR A 517 12.31 -17.51 -5.55
N GLY A 518 12.97 -16.41 -5.92
CA GLY A 518 12.30 -15.13 -6.22
C GLY A 518 12.12 -14.20 -5.02
N PHE A 519 12.25 -14.69 -3.78
CA PHE A 519 12.27 -13.86 -2.59
C PHE A 519 13.57 -13.08 -2.49
N LYS A 520 13.45 -11.76 -2.36
CA LYS A 520 14.54 -10.80 -2.20
C LYS A 520 14.56 -10.29 -0.77
N PHE A 521 15.74 -9.96 -0.28
CA PHE A 521 15.98 -9.58 1.11
C PHE A 521 16.54 -8.16 1.19
N ASN A 522 15.87 -7.28 1.92
CA ASN A 522 16.32 -5.91 2.18
C ASN A 522 16.57 -5.76 3.67
N LEU A 523 17.74 -5.29 4.07
CA LEU A 523 18.03 -4.96 5.46
C LEU A 523 17.63 -3.50 5.70
N PHE A 524 17.10 -3.18 6.88
CA PHE A 524 16.80 -1.80 7.25
C PHE A 524 17.35 -1.45 8.63
N ALA A 525 17.74 -0.18 8.78
CA ALA A 525 18.09 0.43 10.05
C ALA A 525 17.30 1.74 10.20
N SER A 526 16.63 1.93 11.33
CA SER A 526 15.77 3.08 11.57
C SER A 526 16.14 3.82 12.85
N VAL A 527 16.09 5.14 12.81
CA VAL A 527 16.17 6.05 13.96
C VAL A 527 14.89 6.86 14.00
N GLN A 528 14.25 6.92 15.17
CA GLN A 528 12.99 7.59 15.39
C GLN A 528 13.12 8.51 16.60
N ALA A 529 12.56 9.70 16.51
CA ALA A 529 12.42 10.61 17.64
C ALA A 529 11.04 11.27 17.59
N SER A 530 10.37 11.36 18.74
CA SER A 530 9.06 11.99 18.87
C SER A 530 9.03 12.85 20.11
N GLN A 531 8.47 14.04 19.98
CA GLN A 531 8.23 14.96 21.08
C GLN A 531 6.77 15.42 21.01
N VAL A 532 6.12 15.50 22.17
CA VAL A 532 4.71 15.86 22.29
C VAL A 532 4.50 16.78 23.49
N SER A 533 3.55 17.71 23.39
CA SER A 533 3.22 18.66 24.46
C SER A 533 2.43 18.00 25.59
N PHE A 534 3.08 17.09 26.34
CA PHE A 534 2.47 16.28 27.39
C PHE A 534 2.63 16.88 28.80
N LYS A 535 3.84 17.33 29.15
CA LYS A 535 4.16 17.94 30.45
C LYS A 535 3.99 19.45 30.45
N ASN A 536 4.31 20.08 29.33
CA ASN A 536 4.26 21.53 29.16
C ASN A 536 3.55 21.87 27.84
N ASN A 537 2.85 23.00 27.82
CA ASN A 537 2.20 23.55 26.63
C ASN A 537 3.23 23.89 25.54
N TYR A 538 4.45 24.29 25.93
CA TYR A 538 5.53 24.53 24.97
C TYR A 538 6.19 23.22 24.53
N LEU A 539 6.03 22.88 23.24
CA LEU A 539 6.48 21.61 22.67
C LEU A 539 7.95 21.29 22.98
N LEU A 540 8.85 22.26 22.83
CA LEU A 540 10.30 22.06 22.94
C LEU A 540 10.80 21.83 24.38
N GLU A 541 10.00 22.15 25.39
CA GLU A 541 10.33 21.92 26.82
C GLU A 541 9.94 20.50 27.28
N ASN A 542 9.33 19.70 26.41
CA ASN A 542 8.94 18.34 26.72
C ASN A 542 10.08 17.34 26.44
N PRO A 543 10.08 16.16 27.09
CA PRO A 543 11.07 15.12 26.80
C PRO A 543 10.98 14.63 25.35
N VAL A 544 12.14 14.33 24.76
CA VAL A 544 12.24 13.69 23.45
C VAL A 544 12.33 12.18 23.66
N TYR A 545 11.39 11.44 23.08
CA TYR A 545 11.42 9.99 23.08
C TYR A 545 12.16 9.51 21.84
N THR A 546 13.03 8.52 21.99
CA THR A 546 13.84 7.99 20.88
C THR A 546 13.66 6.48 20.70
N GLY A 547 13.87 6.00 19.48
CA GLY A 547 13.79 4.57 19.17
C GLY A 547 14.73 4.20 18.03
N TYR A 548 15.43 3.08 18.20
CA TYR A 548 16.35 2.52 17.22
C TYR A 548 15.80 1.18 16.74
N GLY A 549 15.88 0.90 15.45
CA GLY A 549 15.36 -0.33 14.87
C GLY A 549 16.32 -0.93 13.85
N LEU A 550 16.39 -2.25 13.83
CA LEU A 550 17.13 -3.02 12.83
C LEU A 550 16.27 -4.20 12.39
N GLY A 551 16.34 -4.58 11.12
CA GLY A 551 15.57 -5.72 10.65
C GLY A 551 15.79 -6.09 9.20
N VAL A 552 15.00 -7.06 8.75
CA VAL A 552 14.97 -7.55 7.38
C VAL A 552 13.54 -7.55 6.84
N ARG A 553 13.40 -7.13 5.59
CA ARG A 553 12.17 -7.21 4.80
C ARG A 553 12.38 -8.22 3.67
N ILE A 554 11.41 -9.10 3.48
CA ILE A 554 11.48 -10.21 2.54
C ILE A 554 10.26 -10.15 1.64
N ARG A 555 10.47 -10.15 0.31
CA ARG A 555 9.37 -10.10 -0.66
C ARG A 555 9.69 -10.83 -1.95
N ASN A 556 8.69 -11.44 -2.55
CA ASN A 556 8.73 -11.92 -3.93
C ASN A 556 7.78 -11.06 -4.77
N GLU A 557 8.31 -10.28 -5.71
CA GLU A 557 7.51 -9.37 -6.55
C GLU A 557 6.63 -10.09 -7.58
N ASN A 558 6.85 -11.38 -7.82
CA ASN A 558 6.01 -12.19 -8.73
C ASN A 558 4.81 -12.81 -7.99
N LEU A 559 4.80 -12.75 -6.65
CA LEU A 559 3.72 -13.25 -5.82
C LEU A 559 2.97 -12.07 -5.22
N GLN A 560 1.66 -12.21 -5.07
CA GLN A 560 0.86 -11.18 -4.44
C GLN A 560 0.89 -11.32 -2.92
N LEU A 561 2.09 -11.29 -2.35
CA LEU A 561 2.33 -11.35 -0.91
C LEU A 561 2.72 -9.97 -0.41
N ASN A 562 2.21 -9.63 0.78
CA ASN A 562 2.71 -8.50 1.53
C ASN A 562 4.18 -8.73 1.92
N THR A 563 4.89 -7.66 2.23
CA THR A 563 6.31 -7.76 2.58
C THR A 563 6.45 -8.34 3.97
N PHE A 564 7.06 -9.52 4.12
CA PHE A 564 7.38 -10.05 5.45
C PHE A 564 8.45 -9.19 6.09
N LYS A 565 8.22 -8.71 7.31
CA LYS A 565 9.11 -7.87 8.08
C LYS A 565 9.45 -8.56 9.39
N LEU A 566 10.75 -8.68 9.64
CA LEU A 566 11.32 -9.11 10.91
C LEU A 566 12.11 -7.94 11.46
N GLY A 567 11.76 -7.45 12.66
CA GLY A 567 12.39 -6.27 13.25
C GLY A 567 12.69 -6.46 14.74
N ALA A 568 13.80 -5.86 15.16
CA ALA A 568 14.18 -5.68 16.55
C ALA A 568 14.36 -4.18 16.82
N TYR A 569 13.77 -3.72 17.92
CA TYR A 569 13.75 -2.30 18.29
C TYR A 569 14.22 -2.11 19.72
N TYR A 570 14.95 -1.02 19.95
CA TYR A 570 15.48 -0.61 21.24
C TYR A 570 15.09 0.83 21.57
N TYR A 571 14.58 1.06 22.77
CA TYR A 571 14.11 2.36 23.26
C TYR A 571 14.84 2.70 24.56
N PRO A 572 15.82 3.63 24.55
CA PRO A 572 16.56 3.98 25.76
C PRO A 572 15.66 4.72 26.77
N ASP A 573 14.80 5.61 26.28
CA ASP A 573 13.93 6.47 27.09
C ASP A 573 12.46 6.02 27.02
N ALA A 574 12.20 4.72 27.17
CA ALA A 574 10.86 4.17 27.08
C ALA A 574 9.92 4.79 28.16
N PRO A 575 8.74 5.33 27.80
CA PRO A 575 7.80 5.86 28.79
C PRO A 575 7.23 4.73 29.66
N PRO A 576 6.70 5.06 30.86
CA PRO A 576 6.14 4.06 31.77
C PRO A 576 5.11 3.14 31.10
N GLY A 577 5.28 1.83 31.28
CA GLY A 577 4.42 0.80 30.66
C GLY A 577 4.91 0.29 29.31
N GLN A 578 5.91 0.94 28.69
CA GLN A 578 6.57 0.42 27.49
C GLN A 578 7.78 -0.46 27.84
N ARG A 579 8.08 -1.42 26.96
CA ARG A 579 9.28 -2.25 27.06
C ARG A 579 10.44 -1.58 26.33
N ASN A 580 11.65 -1.68 26.86
CA ASN A 580 12.84 -1.12 26.21
C ASN A 580 13.26 -1.90 24.95
N VAL A 581 12.79 -3.14 24.78
CA VAL A 581 13.05 -3.96 23.60
C VAL A 581 11.75 -4.50 23.03
N TYR A 582 11.59 -4.41 21.72
CA TYR A 582 10.43 -4.94 20.98
C TYR A 582 10.89 -5.75 19.77
N PHE A 583 10.37 -6.97 19.65
CA PHE A 583 10.58 -7.84 18.51
C PHE A 583 9.27 -8.01 17.76
N GLU A 584 9.34 -8.00 16.43
CA GLU A 584 8.17 -8.07 15.59
C GLU A 584 8.39 -8.99 14.39
N ILE A 585 7.39 -9.83 14.15
CA ILE A 585 7.21 -10.60 12.92
C ILE A 585 5.84 -10.20 12.37
N THR A 586 5.83 -9.52 11.24
CA THR A 586 4.58 -9.02 10.65
C THR A 586 4.69 -8.94 9.13
N THR A 587 3.57 -8.81 8.45
CA THR A 587 3.51 -8.42 7.05
C THR A 587 3.21 -6.92 6.95
N VAL A 588 3.98 -6.22 6.11
CA VAL A 588 3.76 -4.80 5.84
C VAL A 588 3.24 -4.66 4.43
N VAL A 589 2.18 -3.87 4.29
CA VAL A 589 1.61 -3.53 2.99
C VAL A 589 2.67 -2.79 2.19
N ASP A 590 2.67 -3.09 0.91
CA ASP A 590 3.51 -2.45 -0.07
C ASP A 590 3.29 -0.93 -0.13
N PHE A 591 4.27 -0.15 0.34
CA PHE A 591 4.22 1.31 0.26
C PHE A 591 4.33 1.76 -1.20
N ARG A 592 3.30 2.46 -1.67
CA ARG A 592 3.29 3.15 -2.97
C ARG A 592 2.96 4.61 -2.74
N PHE A 593 3.53 5.48 -3.56
CA PHE A 593 3.03 6.84 -3.64
C PHE A 593 1.60 6.81 -4.16
N ASP A 594 0.75 7.66 -3.59
CA ASP A 594 -0.58 7.83 -4.13
C ASP A 594 -0.49 8.64 -5.42
N ILE A 595 -0.87 7.98 -6.51
CA ILE A 595 -0.73 8.47 -7.87
C ILE A 595 -1.94 9.28 -8.34
N PHE A 596 -3.01 9.34 -7.56
CA PHE A 596 -4.23 10.04 -7.95
C PHE A 596 -4.23 11.47 -7.41
N ALA A 597 -4.35 12.42 -8.33
CA ALA A 597 -4.36 13.84 -7.99
C ALA A 597 -5.64 14.27 -7.28
N MET A 598 -6.80 13.78 -7.74
CA MET A 598 -8.10 14.07 -7.12
C MET A 598 -8.51 12.96 -6.15
N ARG A 599 -9.00 13.39 -4.98
CA ARG A 599 -9.54 12.51 -3.94
C ARG A 599 -10.78 13.15 -3.33
N ALA A 600 -11.52 12.37 -2.56
CA ALA A 600 -12.59 12.89 -1.72
C ALA A 600 -12.08 14.06 -0.87
N PRO A 601 -12.67 15.26 -0.97
CA PRO A 601 -12.36 16.37 -0.07
C PRO A 601 -12.48 15.93 1.38
N SER A 602 -11.55 16.32 2.24
CA SER A 602 -11.62 15.99 3.67
C SER A 602 -11.14 17.14 4.52
N PHE A 603 -11.60 17.20 5.77
CA PHE A 603 -10.99 18.07 6.77
C PHE A 603 -9.52 17.69 6.97
N LEU A 604 -8.68 18.68 7.26
CA LEU A 604 -7.30 18.43 7.62
C LEU A 604 -7.27 17.58 8.89
N GLN A 605 -6.71 16.38 8.80
CA GLN A 605 -6.81 15.39 9.88
C GLN A 605 -5.89 15.73 11.05
N PHE A 606 -6.44 15.66 12.27
CA PHE A 606 -5.69 15.79 13.51
C PHE A 606 -5.58 14.43 14.23
N ARG A 607 -4.59 13.60 13.85
CA ARG A 607 -4.30 12.29 14.46
C ARG A 607 -2.88 11.80 14.16
#